data_AF-A0A3M7C5U3-F1
#
_entry.id   AF-A0A3M7C5U3-F1
#
_cell.length_a   1.000
_cell.length_b   1.000
_cell.length_c   1.000
_cell.angle_alpha   90.00
_cell.angle_beta   90.00
_cell.angle_gamma   90.00
#
_symmetry.space_group_name_H-M   'P 1'
#
loop_
_entity.id
_entity.type
_entity.pdbx_description
1 polymer ?
#
loop_
_entity_poly.entity_id
_entity_poly.type
_entity_poly.pdbx_seq_one_letter_code
_entity_poly.pdbx_strand_id
1 'polypeptide(L)'
;EGYLSNLVVDIPGVDPATVRELLRTRFYPFITTDAATMHTVILVAASRFTKLHGVHSHGIELLSLRGMAIREINAALEDPRRATSDQLVTAVAKMASYEALFGDRNVCHTHMTALLRMVTLRGGLPQLGLDGLLERLLLWIDANATCIMDRPKNYFDKDAFPTTAVHPRPNPQKYVPNNT
;
A
#
# COMPACT_ATOMS: atom_id res chain seq x y z
N GLU A 1 -12.95 16.54 3.17
CA GLU A 1 -12.82 15.89 1.83
C GLU A 1 -11.40 15.46 1.45
N GLY A 2 -10.32 16.05 2.00
CA GLY A 2 -8.94 15.75 1.56
C GLY A 2 -8.31 14.42 2.01
N TYR A 3 -8.95 13.63 2.88
CA TYR A 3 -8.36 12.39 3.41
C TYR A 3 -8.46 11.22 2.42
N LEU A 4 -9.61 11.07 1.76
CA LEU A 4 -9.86 10.03 0.76
C LEU A 4 -9.03 10.26 -0.52
N SER A 5 -8.81 11.51 -0.91
CA SER A 5 -7.94 11.87 -2.05
C SER A 5 -6.46 11.60 -1.79
N ASN A 6 -6.04 11.48 -0.52
CA ASN A 6 -4.67 11.17 -0.12
C ASN A 6 -4.46 9.70 0.26
N LEU A 7 -5.53 8.98 0.59
CA LEU A 7 -5.50 7.54 0.91
C LEU A 7 -5.20 6.68 -0.32
N VAL A 8 -5.63 7.14 -1.50
CA VAL A 8 -5.76 6.31 -2.69
C VAL A 8 -5.25 7.03 -3.93
N VAL A 9 -3.99 6.76 -4.23
CA VAL A 9 -3.58 6.06 -5.46
C VAL A 9 -4.64 5.99 -6.57
N ASP A 10 -4.61 6.91 -7.52
CA ASP A 10 -5.29 6.69 -8.81
C ASP A 10 -4.84 5.34 -9.39
N ILE A 11 -5.73 4.36 -9.41
CA ILE A 11 -5.48 3.05 -10.00
C ILE A 11 -5.41 3.28 -11.52
N PRO A 12 -4.26 3.07 -12.17
CA PRO A 12 -4.13 3.36 -13.59
C PRO A 12 -5.08 2.49 -14.41
N GLY A 13 -5.85 3.12 -15.29
CA GLY A 13 -6.83 2.44 -16.16
C GLY A 13 -8.26 2.36 -15.60
N VAL A 14 -8.53 2.97 -14.45
CA VAL A 14 -9.90 3.14 -13.91
C VAL A 14 -10.22 4.64 -13.89
N ASP A 15 -11.41 5.03 -14.36
CA ASP A 15 -11.79 6.44 -14.37
C ASP A 15 -11.90 6.99 -12.93
N PRO A 16 -11.62 8.29 -12.69
CA PRO A 16 -11.56 8.86 -11.35
C PRO A 16 -12.86 8.77 -10.54
N ALA A 17 -14.02 8.75 -11.21
CA ALA A 17 -15.32 8.64 -10.53
C ALA A 17 -15.55 7.20 -10.04
N THR A 18 -15.25 6.22 -10.87
CA THR A 18 -15.26 4.80 -10.52
C THR A 18 -14.23 4.48 -9.45
N VAL A 19 -13.02 5.03 -9.51
CA VAL A 19 -12.03 4.91 -8.43
C VAL A 19 -12.65 5.42 -7.12
N ARG A 20 -13.19 6.64 -7.11
CA ARG A 20 -13.78 7.22 -5.89
C ARG A 20 -14.90 6.36 -5.30
N GLU A 21 -15.79 5.81 -6.13
CA GLU A 21 -16.88 4.98 -5.63
C GLU A 21 -16.40 3.60 -5.15
N LEU A 22 -15.45 2.97 -5.87
CA LEU A 22 -14.81 1.72 -5.40
C LEU A 22 -14.16 1.92 -4.03
N LEU A 23 -13.58 3.10 -3.79
CA LEU A 23 -12.99 3.40 -2.51
C LEU A 23 -13.99 3.59 -1.39
N ARG A 24 -15.07 4.29 -1.68
CA ARG A 24 -16.12 4.54 -0.69
C ARG A 24 -16.88 3.26 -0.34
N THR A 25 -17.17 2.44 -1.33
CA THR A 25 -18.06 1.28 -1.17
C THR A 25 -17.33 -0.02 -0.83
N ARG A 26 -16.08 -0.18 -1.24
CA ARG A 26 -15.33 -1.44 -1.06
C ARG A 26 -14.10 -1.24 -0.21
N PHE A 27 -13.22 -0.31 -0.58
CA PHE A 27 -11.94 -0.17 0.09
C PHE A 27 -12.10 0.34 1.53
N TYR A 28 -12.91 1.36 1.76
CA TYR A 28 -13.11 1.90 3.11
C TYR A 28 -13.71 0.88 4.09
N PRO A 29 -14.82 0.20 3.79
CA PRO A 29 -15.32 -0.88 4.64
C PRO A 29 -14.27 -1.97 4.87
N PHE A 30 -13.56 -2.36 3.81
CA PHE A 30 -12.50 -3.37 3.88
C PHE A 30 -11.37 -3.00 4.84
N ILE A 31 -10.80 -1.79 4.74
CA ILE A 31 -9.68 -1.39 5.61
C ILE A 31 -10.10 -1.26 7.08
N THR A 32 -11.39 -1.02 7.37
CA THR A 32 -11.90 -0.95 8.75
C THR A 32 -12.12 -2.33 9.39
N THR A 33 -12.00 -3.42 8.63
CA THR A 33 -12.17 -4.78 9.18
C THR A 33 -10.93 -5.34 9.89
N ASP A 34 -9.77 -4.71 9.72
CA ASP A 34 -8.51 -5.17 10.31
C ASP A 34 -7.65 -3.99 10.78
N ALA A 35 -7.17 -4.07 12.02
CA ALA A 35 -6.41 -3.00 12.66
C ALA A 35 -5.06 -2.73 11.97
N ALA A 36 -4.39 -3.75 11.42
CA ALA A 36 -3.12 -3.57 10.71
C ALA A 36 -3.34 -2.78 9.42
N THR A 37 -4.38 -3.13 8.66
CA THR A 37 -4.73 -2.39 7.44
C THR A 37 -5.14 -0.96 7.77
N MET A 38 -5.96 -0.76 8.79
CA MET A 38 -6.41 0.57 9.18
C MET A 38 -5.23 1.47 9.60
N HIS A 39 -4.37 1.02 10.53
CA HIS A 39 -3.25 1.82 11.01
C HIS A 39 -2.25 2.18 9.91
N THR A 40 -1.92 1.24 9.02
CA THR A 40 -0.97 1.48 7.92
C THR A 40 -1.51 2.47 6.89
N VAL A 41 -2.81 2.38 6.59
CA VAL A 41 -3.47 3.32 5.68
C VAL A 41 -3.56 4.72 6.29
N ILE A 42 -3.89 4.82 7.59
CA ILE A 42 -3.87 6.10 8.30
C ILE A 42 -2.47 6.69 8.34
N LEU A 43 -1.45 5.87 8.57
CA LEU A 43 -0.05 6.30 8.62
C LEU A 43 0.35 6.95 7.30
N VAL A 44 0.15 6.26 6.17
CA VAL A 44 0.47 6.80 4.85
C VAL A 44 -0.27 8.12 4.61
N ALA A 45 -1.57 8.18 4.92
CA ALA A 45 -2.37 9.38 4.72
C ALA A 45 -1.91 10.56 5.60
N ALA A 46 -1.65 10.32 6.88
CA ALA A 46 -1.18 11.32 7.83
C ALA A 46 0.21 11.84 7.46
N SER A 47 1.15 10.96 7.11
CA SER A 47 2.49 11.36 6.67
C SER A 47 2.46 12.20 5.39
N ARG A 48 1.60 11.85 4.43
CA ARG A 48 1.38 12.68 3.23
C ARG A 48 0.79 14.03 3.58
N PHE A 49 -0.22 14.06 4.44
CA PHE A 49 -0.86 15.30 4.85
C PHE A 49 0.12 16.24 5.56
N THR A 50 0.93 15.70 6.47
CA THR A 50 2.04 16.39 7.13
C THR A 50 3.06 16.93 6.13
N LYS A 51 3.46 16.13 5.13
CA LYS A 51 4.41 16.58 4.10
C LYS A 51 3.86 17.72 3.23
N LEU A 52 2.56 17.72 2.97
CA LEU A 52 1.88 18.73 2.14
C LEU A 52 1.53 20.02 2.89
N HIS A 53 1.18 19.92 4.17
CA HIS A 53 0.60 21.04 4.94
C HIS A 53 1.43 21.42 6.17
N GLY A 54 2.56 20.74 6.42
CA GLY A 54 3.46 20.98 7.55
C GLY A 54 3.19 20.10 8.77
N VAL A 55 4.15 20.10 9.71
CA VAL A 55 4.20 19.24 10.91
C VAL A 55 3.04 19.45 11.87
N HIS A 56 2.45 20.65 11.90
CA HIS A 56 1.33 21.00 12.78
C HIS A 56 -0.05 20.90 12.10
N SER A 57 -0.12 20.25 10.95
CA SER A 57 -1.35 20.13 10.17
C SER A 57 -2.40 19.20 10.81
N HIS A 58 -1.98 18.32 11.73
CA HIS A 58 -2.85 17.45 12.52
C HIS A 58 -2.19 17.03 13.84
N GLY A 59 -2.98 16.52 14.80
CA GLY A 59 -2.48 16.01 16.09
C GLY A 59 -2.05 14.54 16.10
N ILE A 60 -1.84 13.91 14.95
CA ILE A 60 -1.43 12.50 14.86
C ILE A 60 0.08 12.36 15.03
N GLU A 61 0.50 11.64 16.06
CA GLU A 61 1.89 11.26 16.30
C GLU A 61 2.32 10.11 15.37
N LEU A 62 3.00 10.45 14.27
CA LEU A 62 3.35 9.51 13.20
C LEU A 62 4.22 8.33 13.69
N LEU A 63 5.16 8.57 14.61
CA LEU A 63 6.02 7.53 15.17
C LEU A 63 5.21 6.51 15.98
N SER A 64 4.28 6.99 16.80
CA SER A 64 3.37 6.13 17.57
C SER A 64 2.49 5.32 16.63
N LEU A 65 1.92 5.96 15.61
CA LEU A 65 1.07 5.29 14.63
C LEU A 65 1.82 4.21 13.84
N ARG A 66 3.09 4.46 13.46
CA ARG A 66 3.96 3.44 12.87
C ARG A 66 4.20 2.27 13.82
N GLY A 67 4.45 2.54 15.10
CA GLY A 67 4.59 1.50 16.12
C GLY A 67 3.33 0.64 16.28
N MET A 68 2.14 1.26 16.26
CA MET A 68 0.87 0.54 16.29
C MET A 68 0.68 -0.34 15.04
N ALA A 69 0.97 0.19 13.85
CA ALA A 69 0.90 -0.56 12.60
C ALA A 69 1.78 -1.82 12.63
N ILE A 70 3.05 -1.70 13.05
CA ILE A 70 3.98 -2.83 13.15
C ILE A 70 3.49 -3.86 14.16
N ARG A 71 3.00 -3.42 15.32
CA ARG A 71 2.46 -4.32 16.36
C ARG A 71 1.26 -5.12 15.83
N GLU A 72 0.32 -4.47 15.15
CA GLU A 72 -0.84 -5.16 14.58
C GLU A 72 -0.47 -6.12 13.44
N ILE A 73 0.53 -5.76 12.62
CA ILE A 73 1.07 -6.67 11.59
C ILE A 73 1.64 -7.93 12.25
N ASN A 74 2.46 -7.76 13.29
CA ASN A 74 3.07 -8.90 13.99
C ASN A 74 2.00 -9.80 14.64
N ALA A 75 1.00 -9.21 15.31
CA ALA A 75 -0.12 -9.96 15.87
C ALA A 75 -0.93 -10.70 14.78
N ALA A 76 -1.11 -10.09 13.60
CA ALA A 76 -1.81 -10.73 12.48
C ALA A 76 -1.00 -11.88 11.86
N LEU A 77 0.33 -11.81 11.88
CA LEU A 77 1.22 -12.89 11.40
C LEU A 77 1.18 -14.12 12.30
N GLU A 78 0.92 -13.95 13.60
CA GLU A 78 0.79 -15.05 14.56
C GLU A 78 -0.55 -15.80 14.44
N ASP A 79 -1.57 -15.18 13.83
CA ASP A 79 -2.86 -15.81 13.55
C ASP A 79 -2.87 -16.43 12.14
N PRO A 80 -2.93 -17.77 11.99
CA PRO A 80 -2.93 -18.43 10.68
C PRO A 80 -4.06 -17.99 9.74
N ARG A 81 -5.18 -17.49 10.27
CA ARG A 81 -6.30 -16.99 9.45
C ARG A 81 -6.04 -15.60 8.89
N ARG A 82 -5.22 -14.81 9.59
CA ARG A 82 -4.89 -13.42 9.21
C ARG A 82 -3.56 -13.30 8.48
N ALA A 83 -2.62 -14.22 8.73
CA ALA A 83 -1.23 -14.18 8.27
C ALA A 83 -1.06 -14.04 6.75
N THR A 84 -2.04 -14.43 5.94
CA THR A 84 -2.05 -14.25 4.48
C THR A 84 -3.35 -13.63 3.96
N SER A 85 -4.17 -13.05 4.85
CA SER A 85 -5.42 -12.38 4.49
C SER A 85 -5.17 -11.19 3.54
N ASP A 86 -6.18 -10.85 2.73
CA ASP A 86 -6.10 -9.68 1.84
C ASP A 86 -5.83 -8.39 2.63
N GLN A 87 -6.37 -8.30 3.84
CA GLN A 87 -6.15 -7.20 4.77
C GLN A 87 -4.67 -7.07 5.15
N LEU A 88 -4.04 -8.16 5.58
CA LEU A 88 -2.64 -8.13 5.97
C LEU A 88 -1.71 -7.90 4.77
N VAL A 89 -2.03 -8.50 3.61
CA VAL A 89 -1.35 -8.21 2.35
C VAL A 89 -1.41 -6.72 2.02
N THR A 90 -2.58 -6.10 2.17
CA THR A 90 -2.75 -4.65 1.98
C THR A 90 -1.94 -3.85 2.99
N ALA A 91 -1.92 -4.25 4.26
CA ALA A 91 -1.19 -3.56 5.32
C ALA A 91 0.32 -3.56 5.05
N VAL A 92 0.89 -4.72 4.70
CA VAL A 92 2.32 -4.86 4.38
C VAL A 92 2.69 -4.07 3.12
N ALA A 93 1.84 -4.09 2.09
CA ALA A 93 2.04 -3.29 0.89
C ALA A 93 2.02 -1.78 1.20
N LYS A 94 1.12 -1.33 2.08
CA LYS A 94 1.06 0.07 2.51
C LYS A 94 2.26 0.45 3.38
N MET A 95 2.80 -0.45 4.20
CA MET A 95 4.07 -0.21 4.89
C MET A 95 5.25 -0.09 3.93
N ALA A 96 5.35 -0.96 2.92
CA ALA A 96 6.38 -0.81 1.88
C ALA A 96 6.29 0.57 1.19
N SER A 97 5.08 0.98 0.83
CA SER A 97 4.79 2.30 0.26
C SER A 97 5.21 3.45 1.19
N TYR A 98 4.92 3.35 2.49
CA TYR A 98 5.34 4.31 3.50
C TYR A 98 6.87 4.42 3.57
N GLU A 99 7.58 3.29 3.67
CA GLU A 99 9.05 3.28 3.79
C GLU A 99 9.74 3.81 2.53
N ALA A 100 9.20 3.49 1.34
CA ALA A 100 9.71 4.06 0.09
C ALA A 100 9.62 5.59 0.08
N LEU A 101 8.59 6.16 0.70
CA LEU A 101 8.28 7.60 0.66
C LEU A 101 8.97 8.44 1.73
N PHE A 102 8.98 7.91 2.95
CA PHE A 102 9.28 8.66 4.17
C PHE A 102 10.34 7.98 5.02
N GLY A 103 10.67 6.72 4.72
CA GLY A 103 11.47 5.87 5.58
C GLY A 103 12.72 5.36 4.90
N ASP A 104 13.06 4.11 5.24
CA ASP A 104 14.32 3.51 4.85
C ASP A 104 14.16 2.50 3.70
N ARG A 105 15.09 2.56 2.74
CA ARG A 105 15.06 1.69 1.54
C ARG A 105 15.21 0.21 1.86
N ASN A 106 16.00 -0.15 2.87
CA ASN A 106 16.18 -1.54 3.29
C ASN A 106 14.92 -2.06 4.01
N VAL A 107 14.27 -1.21 4.80
CA VAL A 107 12.98 -1.55 5.43
C VAL A 107 11.89 -1.72 4.37
N CYS A 108 11.84 -0.82 3.37
CA CYS A 108 10.97 -0.99 2.21
C CYS A 108 11.22 -2.33 1.49
N HIS A 109 12.49 -2.66 1.22
CA HIS A 109 12.86 -3.94 0.62
C HIS A 109 12.38 -5.13 1.45
N THR A 110 12.50 -5.05 2.78
CA THR A 110 12.02 -6.10 3.69
C THR A 110 10.51 -6.30 3.58
N HIS A 111 9.72 -5.23 3.58
CA HIS A 111 8.27 -5.33 3.40
C HIS A 111 7.89 -5.86 2.01
N MET A 112 8.57 -5.45 0.95
CA MET A 112 8.31 -5.98 -0.40
C MET A 112 8.63 -7.47 -0.49
N THR A 113 9.74 -7.94 0.09
CA THR A 113 10.08 -9.37 0.13
C THR A 113 9.06 -10.19 0.93
N ALA A 114 8.59 -9.66 2.07
CA ALA A 114 7.50 -10.28 2.82
C ALA A 114 6.20 -10.36 2.00
N LEU A 115 5.88 -9.28 1.27
CA LEU A 115 4.72 -9.21 0.40
C LEU A 115 4.76 -10.26 -0.72
N LEU A 116 5.92 -10.44 -1.38
CA LEU A 116 6.10 -11.50 -2.39
C LEU A 116 5.76 -12.88 -1.81
N ARG A 117 6.29 -13.19 -0.61
CA ARG A 117 6.03 -14.47 0.08
C ARG A 117 4.54 -14.64 0.40
N MET A 118 3.86 -13.61 0.89
CA MET A 118 2.43 -13.68 1.18
C MET A 118 1.60 -13.96 -0.08
N VAL A 119 1.92 -13.29 -1.19
CA VAL A 119 1.25 -13.51 -2.49
C VAL A 119 1.51 -14.92 -3.02
N THR A 120 2.73 -15.44 -2.90
CA THR A 120 3.04 -16.83 -3.26
C THR A 120 2.22 -17.83 -2.44
N LEU A 121 2.11 -17.62 -1.12
CA LEU A 121 1.30 -18.49 -0.25
C LEU A 121 -0.20 -18.45 -0.57
N ARG A 122 -0.68 -17.37 -1.18
CA ARG A 122 -2.05 -17.23 -1.67
C ARG A 122 -2.29 -17.84 -3.05
N GLY A 123 -1.25 -18.35 -3.71
CA GLY A 123 -1.33 -18.93 -5.05
C GLY A 123 -1.14 -17.92 -6.19
N GLY A 124 -0.58 -16.74 -5.90
CA GLY A 124 -0.26 -15.72 -6.90
C GLY A 124 -1.20 -14.51 -6.90
N LEU A 125 -0.84 -13.51 -7.72
CA LEU A 125 -1.57 -12.24 -7.84
C LEU A 125 -3.07 -12.41 -8.19
N PRO A 126 -3.48 -13.30 -9.11
CA PRO A 126 -4.90 -13.45 -9.46
C PRO A 126 -5.78 -14.05 -8.35
N GLN A 127 -5.18 -14.61 -7.29
CA GLN A 127 -5.90 -15.22 -6.16
C GLN A 127 -6.18 -14.23 -5.01
N LEU A 128 -5.78 -12.97 -5.19
CA LEU A 128 -6.08 -11.89 -4.27
C LEU A 128 -7.52 -11.42 -4.46
N GLY A 129 -8.18 -11.04 -3.36
CA GLY A 129 -9.59 -10.67 -3.39
C GLY A 129 -9.86 -9.25 -3.91
N LEU A 130 -11.03 -8.73 -3.53
CA LEU A 130 -11.56 -7.44 -3.96
C LEU A 130 -11.70 -7.33 -5.50
N ASP A 131 -12.07 -8.42 -6.18
CA ASP A 131 -12.29 -8.46 -7.64
C ASP A 131 -11.08 -7.93 -8.46
N GLY A 132 -9.87 -8.33 -8.03
CA GLY A 132 -8.61 -7.92 -8.64
C GLY A 132 -8.17 -6.48 -8.31
N LEU A 133 -8.89 -5.78 -7.42
CA LEU A 133 -8.47 -4.46 -6.94
C LEU A 133 -7.13 -4.55 -6.20
N LEU A 134 -6.96 -5.57 -5.34
CA LEU A 134 -5.75 -5.74 -4.57
C LEU A 134 -4.54 -6.03 -5.46
N GLU A 135 -4.69 -6.89 -6.46
CA GLU A 135 -3.67 -7.13 -7.49
C GLU A 135 -3.20 -5.82 -8.14
N ARG A 136 -4.13 -5.00 -8.65
CA ARG A 136 -3.78 -3.71 -9.28
C ARG A 136 -3.09 -2.75 -8.32
N LEU A 137 -3.52 -2.75 -7.05
CA LEU A 137 -2.88 -1.96 -5.99
C LEU A 137 -1.43 -2.40 -5.76
N LEU A 138 -1.17 -3.71 -5.69
CA LEU A 138 0.18 -4.24 -5.48
C LEU A 138 1.11 -3.91 -6.65
N LEU A 139 0.65 -4.09 -7.90
CA LEU A 139 1.42 -3.74 -9.09
C LEU A 139 1.76 -2.24 -9.14
N TRP A 140 0.82 -1.39 -8.72
CA TRP A 140 1.08 0.04 -8.61
C TRP A 140 2.10 0.39 -7.52
N ILE A 141 1.99 -0.24 -6.34
CA ILE A 141 2.98 -0.04 -5.26
C ILE A 141 4.36 -0.48 -5.73
N ASP A 142 4.44 -1.63 -6.39
CA ASP A 142 5.69 -2.19 -6.91
C ASP A 142 6.36 -1.30 -7.96
N ALA A 143 5.60 -0.81 -8.96
CA ALA A 143 6.15 0.09 -9.99
C ALA A 143 6.79 1.34 -9.37
N ASN A 144 6.10 1.95 -8.40
CA ASN A 144 6.55 3.19 -7.79
C ASN A 144 7.67 2.97 -6.77
N ALA A 145 7.58 1.92 -5.94
CA ALA A 145 8.66 1.57 -5.02
C ALA A 145 9.95 1.26 -5.80
N THR A 146 9.85 0.49 -6.89
CA THR A 146 10.98 0.20 -7.79
C THR A 146 11.59 1.47 -8.37
N CYS A 147 10.76 2.41 -8.85
CA CYS A 147 11.21 3.69 -9.37
C CYS A 147 11.88 4.58 -8.30
N ILE A 148 11.25 4.74 -7.13
CA ILE A 148 11.80 5.56 -6.03
C ILE A 148 13.12 4.98 -5.51
N MET A 149 13.20 3.64 -5.45
CA MET A 149 14.37 2.93 -4.97
C MET A 149 15.49 2.80 -6.02
N ASP A 150 15.29 3.30 -7.24
CA ASP A 150 16.21 3.18 -8.38
C ASP A 150 16.62 1.72 -8.66
N ARG A 151 15.63 0.83 -8.65
CA ARG A 151 15.84 -0.59 -8.89
C ARG A 151 15.80 -0.90 -10.40
N PRO A 152 16.64 -1.84 -10.88
CA PRO A 152 16.66 -2.22 -12.29
C PRO A 152 15.45 -3.07 -12.70
N LYS A 153 14.78 -3.71 -11.74
CA LYS A 153 13.63 -4.60 -11.97
C LYS A 153 12.60 -4.49 -10.84
N ASN A 154 11.34 -4.63 -11.25
CA ASN A 154 10.18 -4.77 -10.39
C ASN A 154 10.31 -5.97 -9.44
N TYR A 155 9.66 -5.92 -8.28
CA TYR A 155 9.57 -7.04 -7.36
C TYR A 155 8.62 -8.12 -7.89
N PHE A 156 7.46 -7.72 -8.43
CA PHE A 156 6.55 -8.64 -9.12
C PHE A 156 7.01 -8.81 -10.57
N ASP A 157 8.05 -9.64 -10.74
CA ASP A 157 8.50 -10.08 -12.06
C ASP A 157 7.39 -10.88 -12.77
N LYS A 158 7.20 -10.64 -14.06
CA LYS A 158 6.08 -11.22 -14.83
C LYS A 158 6.19 -12.73 -15.01
N ASP A 159 7.42 -13.26 -15.05
CA ASP A 159 7.64 -14.69 -15.24
C ASP A 159 7.37 -15.44 -13.92
N ALA A 160 7.74 -14.82 -12.79
CA ALA A 160 7.51 -15.40 -11.46
C ALA A 160 6.09 -15.17 -10.91
N PHE A 161 5.46 -14.05 -11.25
CA PHE A 161 4.12 -13.66 -10.79
C PHE A 161 3.24 -13.32 -12.00
N PRO A 162 2.77 -14.34 -12.74
CA PRO A 162 1.94 -14.12 -13.93
C PRO A 162 0.62 -13.43 -13.56
N THR A 163 0.25 -12.45 -14.36
CA THR A 163 -0.97 -11.65 -14.19
C THR A 163 -1.45 -11.13 -15.55
N THR A 164 -2.77 -11.02 -15.72
CA THR A 164 -3.40 -10.34 -16.86
C THR A 164 -3.52 -8.83 -16.62
N ALA A 165 -3.30 -8.35 -15.40
CA ALA A 165 -3.33 -6.93 -15.08
C ALA A 165 -2.07 -6.23 -15.63
N VAL A 166 -2.26 -4.99 -16.08
CA VAL A 166 -1.17 -4.19 -16.63
C VAL A 166 -0.31 -3.68 -15.48
N HIS A 167 1.00 -4.00 -15.50
CA HIS A 167 1.98 -3.37 -14.62
C HIS A 167 2.09 -1.89 -14.99
N PRO A 168 1.66 -0.96 -14.13
CA PRO A 168 1.50 0.43 -14.51
C PRO A 168 2.85 1.13 -14.67
N ARG A 169 2.89 2.18 -15.49
CA ARG A 169 4.05 3.09 -15.48
C ARG A 169 4.17 3.76 -14.11
N PRO A 170 5.39 3.88 -13.54
CA PRO A 170 5.57 4.57 -12.28
C PRO A 170 5.13 6.02 -12.42
N ASN A 171 4.47 6.53 -11.39
CA ASN A 171 4.12 7.94 -11.25
C ASN A 171 4.54 8.41 -9.85
N PRO A 172 5.86 8.60 -9.64
CA PRO A 172 6.39 8.96 -8.34
C PRO A 172 5.95 10.38 -7.93
N GLN A 173 5.43 11.22 -8.84
CA GLN A 173 4.86 12.53 -8.48
C GLN A 173 3.51 12.41 -7.74
N LYS A 174 2.80 11.28 -7.89
CA LYS A 174 1.67 10.97 -7.01
C LYS A 174 2.14 10.45 -5.63
N TYR A 175 3.39 10.00 -5.54
CA TYR A 175 4.05 9.58 -4.31
C TYR A 175 4.70 10.78 -3.57
N VAL A 176 5.38 11.64 -4.31
CA VAL A 176 6.16 12.78 -3.86
C VAL A 176 5.41 14.04 -4.28
N PRO A 177 4.90 14.87 -3.34
CA PRO A 177 4.35 16.16 -3.69
C PRO A 177 5.34 16.99 -4.52
N ASN A 178 4.85 17.70 -5.54
CA ASN A 178 5.65 18.70 -6.23
C ASN A 178 6.17 19.70 -5.20
N ASN A 179 7.50 19.80 -5.07
CA ASN A 179 8.12 20.94 -4.41
C ASN A 179 8.04 22.12 -5.40
N THR A 180 7.02 22.96 -5.24
CA THR A 180 7.06 24.38 -5.62
C THR A 180 6.97 25.19 -4.35
#